data_AF-A0A839PTA8-F1
#
_entry.id   AF-A0A839PTA8-F1
#
_cell.length_a   1.000
_cell.length_b   1.000
_cell.length_c   1.000
_cell.angle_alpha   90.00
_cell.angle_beta   90.00
_cell.angle_gamma   90.00
#
_symmetry.space_group_name_H-M   'P 1'
#
loop_
_entity.id
_entity.type
_entity.pdbx_description
1 polymer ?
#
loop_
_entity_poly.entity_id
_entity_poly.type
_entity_poly.pdbx_seq_one_letter_code
_entity_poly.pdbx_strand_id
1 'polypeptide(L)'
;MPLDLSFRGRRVLLDGVDDRTAATIDALRRDGAQVALRPAPGVPLPTSVTDLVERDLVTLVDLDRPGEPAHHDVVIRARSGATDDAPGRRADDTVPDRSPDGEAGPPTPGTVTLVGGGPGHPGLITVAGLDSVRTADVVVHDRLAPLAVLGEARPDAVVVDVGKIPRGTSTSQERINAVIVEHALAGRSVCRLKGGDNFVFGRGGEEAEACAAAGVPVTVVPGVSSSVAAPSLAGIPVTHRTLVQGFTVVSAHVPPGDPRSTLDWGGIARSGTTVVVLMGVATLPAVAAELVAHGRAADTPAAVVADAGLPSMRTVRAPLAEIAAASATAGLGAPAVVVVGDVAALDVLA
;
A
#
# COMPACT_ATOMS: atom_id res chain seq x y z
N MET A 1 24.38 16.26 19.55
CA MET A 1 24.31 14.84 19.16
C MET A 1 22.83 14.52 19.08
N PRO A 2 22.24 14.25 17.89
CA PRO A 2 20.86 13.81 17.83
C PRO A 2 20.78 12.49 18.61
N LEU A 3 19.88 12.43 19.58
CA LEU A 3 19.55 11.18 20.28
C LEU A 3 18.87 10.28 19.26
N ASP A 4 19.57 9.25 18.80
CA ASP A 4 18.97 8.16 18.04
C ASP A 4 18.15 7.32 19.03
N LEU A 5 16.89 7.71 19.22
CA LEU A 5 15.97 7.06 20.14
C LEU A 5 15.43 5.79 19.48
N SER A 6 15.91 4.63 19.90
CA SER A 6 15.31 3.35 19.54
C SER A 6 14.18 2.96 20.52
N PHE A 7 13.08 2.50 19.95
CA PHE A 7 11.88 1.94 20.55
C PHE A 7 11.84 0.41 20.50
N ARG A 8 12.96 -0.24 20.17
CA ARG A 8 13.03 -1.70 20.08
C ARG A 8 12.60 -2.37 21.38
N GLY A 9 11.61 -3.26 21.28
CA GLY A 9 11.04 -3.99 22.42
C GLY A 9 10.20 -3.13 23.37
N ARG A 10 9.96 -1.85 23.05
CA ARG A 10 9.15 -0.94 23.86
C ARG A 10 7.69 -1.03 23.48
N ARG A 11 6.81 -0.84 24.47
CA ARG A 11 5.37 -0.64 24.27
C ARG A 11 5.12 0.85 24.10
N VAL A 12 4.71 1.25 22.91
CA VAL A 12 4.48 2.65 22.55
C VAL A 12 2.99 2.87 22.37
N LEU A 13 2.42 3.80 23.15
CA LEU A 13 1.05 4.27 22.98
C LEU A 13 1.01 5.49 22.08
N LEU A 14 0.31 5.39 20.96
CA LEU A 14 -0.10 6.54 20.16
C LEU A 14 -1.44 7.05 20.67
N ASP A 15 -1.45 8.29 21.13
CA ASP A 15 -2.60 8.94 21.73
C ASP A 15 -3.16 10.01 20.77
N GLY A 16 -4.27 9.68 20.12
CA GLY A 16 -4.84 10.44 19.01
C GLY A 16 -4.48 9.88 17.63
N VAL A 17 -5.20 10.37 16.62
CA VAL A 17 -5.06 9.96 15.22
C VAL A 17 -5.08 11.20 14.33
N ASP A 18 -4.11 11.27 13.42
CA ASP A 18 -3.93 12.31 12.40
C ASP A 18 -3.51 11.67 11.06
N ASP A 19 -3.33 12.49 10.03
CA ASP A 19 -3.00 12.03 8.66
C ASP A 19 -1.59 11.41 8.56
N ARG A 20 -0.74 11.52 9.59
CA ARG A 20 0.61 10.94 9.64
C ARG A 20 0.71 9.74 10.59
N THR A 21 -0.39 9.36 11.24
CA THR A 21 -0.41 8.28 12.22
C THR A 21 0.04 6.95 11.60
N ALA A 22 -0.38 6.67 10.36
CA ALA A 22 0.05 5.49 9.60
C ALA A 22 1.58 5.39 9.45
N ALA A 23 2.25 6.50 9.11
CA ALA A 23 3.70 6.56 8.99
C ALA A 23 4.41 6.35 10.33
N THR A 24 3.88 6.98 11.39
CA THR A 24 4.41 6.84 12.75
C THR A 24 4.34 5.39 13.23
N ILE A 25 3.19 4.73 13.05
CA ILE A 25 3.02 3.31 13.39
C ILE A 25 4.05 2.46 12.65
N ASP A 26 4.16 2.64 11.33
CA ASP A 26 5.04 1.84 10.48
C ASP A 26 6.52 2.03 10.86
N ALA A 27 6.96 3.27 11.14
CA ALA A 27 8.31 3.56 11.62
C ALA A 27 8.61 2.86 12.96
N LEU A 28 7.72 2.98 13.94
CA LEU A 28 7.86 2.34 15.25
C LEU A 28 7.95 0.81 15.15
N ARG A 29 7.11 0.21 14.31
CA ARG A 29 7.10 -1.26 14.12
C ARG A 29 8.38 -1.75 13.44
N ARG A 30 8.95 -0.99 12.49
CA ARG A 30 10.26 -1.34 11.89
C ARG A 30 11.41 -1.30 12.89
N ASP A 31 11.36 -0.36 13.82
CA ASP A 31 12.32 -0.29 14.92
C ASP A 31 12.04 -1.36 16.00
N GLY A 32 10.99 -2.16 15.85
CA GLY A 32 10.68 -3.30 16.72
C GLY A 32 9.85 -2.94 17.96
N ALA A 33 9.12 -1.83 17.92
CA ALA A 33 8.17 -1.46 18.97
C ALA A 33 6.86 -2.26 18.88
N GLN A 34 6.23 -2.47 20.04
CA GLN A 34 4.84 -2.91 20.15
C GLN A 34 3.96 -1.66 20.19
N VAL A 35 3.09 -1.48 19.20
CA VAL A 35 2.32 -0.24 19.04
C VAL A 35 0.88 -0.45 19.48
N ALA A 36 0.43 0.38 20.41
CA ALA A 36 -0.95 0.52 20.81
C ALA A 36 -1.50 1.86 20.32
N LEU A 37 -2.75 1.91 19.88
CA LEU A 37 -3.41 3.12 19.41
C LEU A 37 -4.65 3.42 20.24
N ARG A 38 -4.74 4.65 20.72
CA ARG A 38 -5.92 5.20 21.38
C ARG A 38 -6.51 6.34 20.54
N PRO A 39 -7.54 6.08 19.73
CA PRO A 39 -8.23 7.14 19.01
C PRO A 39 -9.07 8.00 19.97
N ALA A 40 -9.27 9.27 19.62
CA ALA A 40 -10.25 10.11 20.31
C ALA A 40 -11.68 9.57 20.05
N PRO A 41 -12.59 9.69 21.02
CA PRO A 41 -13.93 9.11 20.87
C PRO A 41 -14.67 9.72 19.68
N GLY A 42 -15.28 8.87 18.85
CA GLY A 42 -16.00 9.28 17.64
C GLY A 42 -15.11 9.65 16.44
N VAL A 43 -13.77 9.57 16.55
CA VAL A 43 -12.85 9.82 15.43
C VAL A 43 -12.63 8.52 14.64
N PRO A 44 -13.03 8.45 13.36
CA PRO A 44 -12.83 7.25 12.54
C PRO A 44 -11.36 7.09 12.14
N LEU A 45 -10.84 5.87 12.25
CA LEU A 45 -9.47 5.52 11.85
C LEU A 45 -9.26 5.68 10.33
N PRO A 46 -8.06 6.12 9.88
CA PRO A 46 -7.63 5.96 8.50
C PRO A 46 -7.68 4.49 8.08
N THR A 47 -7.99 4.20 6.81
CA THR A 47 -8.09 2.82 6.31
C THR A 47 -6.75 2.09 6.41
N SER A 48 -5.66 2.80 6.16
CA SER A 48 -4.30 2.32 6.41
C SER A 48 -4.07 1.89 7.86
N VAL A 49 -4.69 2.55 8.84
CA VAL A 49 -4.61 2.20 10.26
C VAL A 49 -5.58 1.08 10.62
N THR A 50 -6.80 1.11 10.09
CA THR A 50 -7.79 0.02 10.26
C THR A 50 -7.23 -1.32 9.78
N ASP A 51 -6.57 -1.36 8.61
CA ASP A 51 -5.91 -2.55 8.06
C ASP A 51 -4.87 -3.11 9.04
N LEU A 52 -4.06 -2.24 9.65
CA LEU A 52 -3.06 -2.65 10.65
C LEU A 52 -3.70 -3.23 11.91
N VAL A 53 -4.85 -2.70 12.34
CA VAL A 53 -5.60 -3.24 13.49
C VAL A 53 -6.22 -4.60 13.17
N GLU A 54 -6.91 -4.72 12.04
CA GLU A 54 -7.58 -5.97 11.62
C GLU A 54 -6.61 -7.14 11.41
N ARG A 55 -5.33 -6.83 11.17
CA ARG A 55 -4.24 -7.80 10.99
C ARG A 55 -3.45 -8.05 12.27
N ASP A 56 -3.94 -7.57 13.43
CA ASP A 56 -3.30 -7.68 14.74
C ASP A 56 -1.88 -7.08 14.79
N LEU A 57 -1.60 -6.09 13.93
CA LEU A 57 -0.32 -5.40 13.86
C LEU A 57 -0.24 -4.20 14.81
N VAL A 58 -1.40 -3.69 15.23
CA VAL A 58 -1.58 -2.59 16.19
C VAL A 58 -2.73 -2.95 17.13
N THR A 59 -2.54 -2.75 18.43
CA THR A 59 -3.60 -2.98 19.43
C THR A 59 -4.43 -1.72 19.65
N LEU A 60 -5.75 -1.79 19.47
CA LEU A 60 -6.66 -0.70 19.87
C LEU A 60 -6.88 -0.72 21.38
N VAL A 61 -6.73 0.45 22.00
CA VAL A 61 -6.97 0.66 23.43
C VAL A 61 -8.22 1.52 23.60
N ASP A 62 -9.22 0.98 24.29
CA ASP A 62 -10.49 1.66 24.58
C ASP A 62 -10.33 2.70 25.72
N LEU A 63 -11.13 3.77 25.67
CA LEU A 63 -11.14 4.86 26.65
C LEU A 63 -11.80 4.43 27.97
N ASP A 64 -12.74 3.48 27.92
CA ASP A 64 -13.56 3.05 29.06
C ASP A 64 -12.91 1.96 29.91
N ARG A 65 -11.75 1.44 29.49
CA ARG A 65 -10.91 0.60 30.32
C ARG A 65 -9.63 1.36 30.64
N PRO A 66 -9.24 1.49 31.92
CA PRO A 66 -7.95 2.04 32.28
C PRO A 66 -6.86 1.05 31.85
N GLY A 67 -6.47 1.07 30.58
CA GLY A 67 -5.12 0.74 30.18
C GLY A 67 -4.28 1.95 30.52
N GLU A 68 -3.90 2.08 31.80
CA GLU A 68 -3.15 3.23 32.30
C GLU A 68 -1.93 3.50 31.39
N PRO A 69 -1.64 4.77 31.05
CA PRO A 69 -0.40 5.16 30.40
C PRO A 69 0.86 4.54 31.05
N ALA A 70 0.76 4.15 32.33
CA ALA A 70 1.76 3.43 33.11
C ALA A 70 2.17 2.05 32.54
N HIS A 71 1.35 1.43 31.69
CA HIS A 71 1.70 0.17 31.01
C HIS A 71 2.44 0.37 29.70
N HIS A 72 2.77 1.60 29.32
CA HIS A 72 3.52 1.89 28.10
C HIS A 72 4.85 2.53 28.47
N ASP A 73 5.90 2.11 27.79
CA ASP A 73 7.24 2.67 27.98
C ASP A 73 7.31 4.10 27.44
N VAL A 74 6.54 4.40 26.40
CA VAL A 74 6.48 5.70 25.72
C VAL A 74 5.05 6.02 25.32
N VAL A 75 4.66 7.29 25.50
CA VAL A 75 3.41 7.85 24.95
C VAL A 75 3.76 8.93 23.94
N ILE A 76 3.31 8.76 22.70
CA ILE A 76 3.42 9.77 21.65
C ILE A 76 2.01 10.31 21.41
N ARG A 77 1.83 11.61 21.67
CA ARG A 77 0.57 12.28 21.36
C ARG A 77 0.58 12.72 19.91
N ALA A 78 -0.44 12.34 19.16
CA ALA A 78 -0.70 12.96 17.87
C ALA A 78 -0.77 14.47 18.09
N ARG A 79 -0.20 15.25 17.17
CA ARG A 79 -0.33 16.69 17.29
C ARG A 79 -1.80 16.99 17.03
N SER A 80 -2.53 17.37 18.08
CA SER A 80 -3.77 18.12 17.88
C SER A 80 -3.39 19.27 16.96
N GLY A 81 -3.95 19.29 15.74
CA GLY A 81 -3.96 20.51 14.97
C GLY A 81 -4.59 21.54 15.89
N ALA A 82 -3.79 22.48 16.39
CA ALA A 82 -4.26 23.52 17.29
C ALA A 82 -5.26 24.39 16.52
N THR A 83 -6.52 23.99 16.55
CA THR A 83 -7.67 24.86 16.50
C THR A 83 -8.27 24.82 17.90
N ASP A 84 -7.66 25.54 18.84
CA ASP A 84 -8.37 25.97 20.03
C ASP A 84 -8.26 27.50 20.10
N ASP A 85 -9.45 28.11 20.25
CA ASP A 85 -9.80 29.53 20.35
C ASP A 85 -9.91 30.37 19.06
N ALA A 86 -11.02 30.18 18.31
CA ALA A 86 -11.85 31.29 17.84
C ALA A 86 -13.31 30.83 17.57
N PRO A 87 -14.34 31.57 18.03
CA PRO A 87 -15.73 31.14 17.90
C PRO A 87 -16.25 31.36 16.48
N GLY A 88 -16.86 30.32 15.91
CA GLY A 88 -17.86 30.37 14.84
C GLY A 88 -17.56 31.26 13.63
N ARG A 89 -16.96 30.71 12.59
CA ARG A 89 -17.18 31.19 11.22
C ARG A 89 -17.84 30.11 10.38
N ARG A 90 -19.10 30.38 10.03
CA ARG A 90 -19.80 29.74 8.93
C ARG A 90 -18.96 29.90 7.66
N ALA A 91 -19.07 28.92 6.77
CA ALA A 91 -18.67 29.07 5.38
C ALA A 91 -19.37 30.31 4.81
N ASP A 92 -18.61 31.40 4.70
CA ASP A 92 -18.99 32.58 3.95
C ASP A 92 -17.73 33.23 3.40
N ASP A 93 -17.87 33.71 2.17
CA ASP A 93 -16.83 34.02 1.21
C ASP A 93 -15.81 35.04 1.74
N THR A 94 -14.50 34.76 1.59
CA THR A 94 -13.48 35.81 1.45
C THR A 94 -12.24 35.25 0.76
N VAL A 95 -12.20 35.44 -0.57
CA VAL A 95 -10.99 35.46 -1.38
C VAL A 95 -10.11 36.63 -0.89
N PRO A 96 -8.79 36.47 -0.68
CA PRO A 96 -7.93 37.61 -0.39
C PRO A 96 -7.84 38.51 -1.63
N ASP A 97 -8.32 39.74 -1.46
CA ASP A 97 -8.19 40.87 -2.38
C ASP A 97 -6.71 41.07 -2.76
N ARG A 98 -6.36 40.61 -3.97
CA ARG A 98 -5.14 41.03 -4.66
C ARG A 98 -5.52 42.19 -5.55
N SER A 99 -4.86 43.32 -5.32
CA SER A 99 -4.97 44.54 -6.12
C SER A 99 -4.97 44.24 -7.62
N PRO A 100 -5.84 44.87 -8.43
CA PRO A 100 -6.01 44.52 -9.83
C PRO A 100 -5.03 45.32 -10.68
N ASP A 101 -3.83 44.81 -10.89
CA ASP A 101 -2.94 45.27 -11.97
C ASP A 101 -2.15 44.08 -12.52
N GLY A 102 -2.70 43.49 -13.59
CA GLY A 102 -2.08 42.43 -14.39
C GLY A 102 -3.10 41.38 -14.81
N GLU A 103 -3.41 41.29 -16.10
CA GLU A 103 -4.17 40.18 -16.68
C GLU A 103 -3.50 38.84 -16.35
N ALA A 104 -3.92 38.23 -15.24
CA ALA A 104 -3.57 36.86 -14.93
C ALA A 104 -4.32 35.98 -15.95
N GLY A 105 -3.56 35.31 -16.83
CA GLY A 105 -4.09 34.26 -17.67
C GLY A 105 -4.83 33.20 -16.82
N PRO A 106 -5.63 32.33 -17.45
CA PRO A 106 -6.36 31.30 -16.72
C PRO A 106 -5.40 30.53 -15.80
N PRO A 107 -5.81 30.22 -14.55
CA PRO A 107 -4.95 29.55 -13.58
C PRO A 107 -4.37 28.29 -14.22
N THR A 108 -3.05 28.22 -14.29
CA THR A 108 -2.38 27.07 -14.90
C THR A 108 -2.59 25.86 -13.99
N PRO A 109 -3.11 24.73 -14.50
CA PRO A 109 -3.23 23.52 -13.70
C PRO A 109 -1.90 23.14 -13.09
N GLY A 110 -1.95 22.57 -11.89
CA GLY A 110 -0.84 21.90 -11.26
C GLY A 110 -0.47 20.61 -11.98
N THR A 111 0.21 19.70 -11.30
CA THR A 111 0.73 18.47 -11.91
C THR A 111 0.41 17.26 -11.05
N VAL A 112 0.33 16.09 -11.69
CA VAL A 112 0.19 14.81 -11.01
C VAL A 112 1.42 13.96 -11.31
N THR A 113 2.02 13.40 -10.26
CA THR A 113 3.05 12.37 -10.38
C THR A 113 2.50 11.06 -9.81
N LEU A 114 2.34 10.05 -10.67
CA LEU A 114 1.97 8.69 -10.27
C LEU A 114 3.25 7.96 -9.84
N VAL A 115 3.35 7.59 -8.57
CA VAL A 115 4.56 7.02 -7.97
C VAL A 115 4.31 5.59 -7.51
N GLY A 116 5.06 4.65 -8.08
CA GLY A 116 5.18 3.29 -7.57
C GLY A 116 6.10 3.27 -6.36
N GLY A 117 5.53 3.05 -5.16
CA GLY A 117 6.24 3.10 -3.89
C GLY A 117 7.04 1.84 -3.55
N GLY A 118 6.91 0.76 -4.34
CA GLY A 118 7.55 -0.51 -4.03
C GLY A 118 6.73 -1.39 -3.07
N PRO A 119 7.25 -2.56 -2.66
CA PRO A 119 6.47 -3.62 -1.99
C PRO A 119 6.14 -3.33 -0.52
N GLY A 120 6.78 -2.33 0.10
CA GLY A 120 6.53 -1.96 1.50
C GLY A 120 7.75 -1.38 2.21
N HIS A 121 8.95 -1.94 1.99
CA HIS A 121 10.18 -1.40 2.58
C HIS A 121 10.50 -0.01 1.99
N PRO A 122 10.71 1.05 2.79
CA PRO A 122 10.90 2.41 2.30
C PRO A 122 12.16 2.53 1.45
N GLY A 123 13.22 1.77 1.75
CA GLY A 123 14.43 1.71 0.94
C GLY A 123 14.27 1.05 -0.45
N LEU A 124 13.08 0.54 -0.79
CA LEU A 124 12.76 0.02 -2.12
C LEU A 124 11.95 1.00 -2.97
N ILE A 125 11.67 2.20 -2.47
CA ILE A 125 11.21 3.30 -3.32
C ILE A 125 12.36 3.77 -4.22
N THR A 126 12.04 4.24 -5.42
CA THR A 126 13.03 4.87 -6.29
C THR A 126 13.40 6.27 -5.77
N VAL A 127 14.59 6.76 -6.13
CA VAL A 127 15.02 8.13 -5.78
C VAL A 127 14.00 9.16 -6.28
N ALA A 128 13.57 9.05 -7.53
CA ALA A 128 12.54 9.92 -8.11
C ALA A 128 11.19 9.84 -7.36
N GLY A 129 10.81 8.65 -6.88
CA GLY A 129 9.58 8.48 -6.12
C GLY A 129 9.64 9.16 -4.75
N LEU A 130 10.79 9.03 -4.06
CA LEU A 130 11.04 9.71 -2.79
C LEU A 130 11.08 11.23 -2.94
N ASP A 131 11.74 11.72 -4.00
CA ASP A 131 11.79 13.15 -4.30
C ASP A 131 10.39 13.72 -4.54
N SER A 132 9.54 13.00 -5.32
CA SER A 132 8.14 13.38 -5.53
C SER A 132 7.35 13.50 -4.22
N VAL A 133 7.56 12.59 -3.26
CA VAL A 133 6.89 12.67 -1.94
C VAL A 133 7.38 13.88 -1.15
N ARG A 134 8.68 14.17 -1.18
CA ARG A 134 9.28 15.28 -0.44
C ARG A 134 8.85 16.65 -0.95
N THR A 135 8.62 16.79 -2.26
CA THR A 135 8.33 18.08 -2.89
C THR A 135 6.85 18.38 -3.08
N ALA A 136 5.98 17.36 -3.06
CA ALA A 136 4.57 17.54 -3.37
C ALA A 136 3.82 18.40 -2.34
N ASP A 137 2.87 19.21 -2.82
CA ASP A 137 1.93 19.94 -1.98
C ASP A 137 0.85 19.01 -1.41
N VAL A 138 0.52 17.95 -2.14
CA VAL A 138 -0.47 16.93 -1.75
C VAL A 138 0.07 15.53 -2.01
N VAL A 139 0.08 14.67 -1.00
CA VAL A 139 0.39 13.24 -1.15
C VAL A 139 -0.89 12.44 -0.99
N VAL A 140 -1.32 11.80 -2.08
CA VAL A 140 -2.52 10.96 -2.15
C VAL A 140 -2.08 9.50 -2.11
N HIS A 141 -2.51 8.73 -1.12
CA HIS A 141 -2.07 7.33 -0.96
C HIS A 141 -3.22 6.38 -0.64
N ASP A 142 -3.02 5.09 -0.93
CA ASP A 142 -3.91 4.01 -0.51
C ASP A 142 -3.25 3.17 0.58
N ARG A 143 -3.95 2.12 1.04
CA ARG A 143 -3.49 1.26 2.14
C ARG A 143 -2.23 0.44 1.82
N LEU A 144 -1.91 0.20 0.54
CA LEU A 144 -0.76 -0.62 0.13
C LEU A 144 0.50 0.20 -0.14
N ALA A 145 0.40 1.53 -0.11
CA ALA A 145 1.56 2.41 -0.21
C ALA A 145 2.55 2.16 0.94
N PRO A 146 3.86 2.37 0.73
CA PRO A 146 4.87 2.26 1.79
C PRO A 146 4.69 3.39 2.82
N LEU A 147 3.90 3.13 3.87
CA LEU A 147 3.39 4.17 4.78
C LEU A 147 4.49 5.01 5.46
N ALA A 148 5.64 4.43 5.82
CA ALA A 148 6.75 5.22 6.38
C ALA A 148 7.30 6.29 5.44
N VAL A 149 7.15 6.14 4.13
CA VAL A 149 7.60 7.18 3.17
C VAL A 149 6.77 8.46 3.33
N LEU A 150 5.53 8.39 3.84
CA LEU A 150 4.73 9.58 4.13
C LEU A 150 5.37 10.47 5.22
N GLY A 151 6.26 9.91 6.05
CA GLY A 151 7.05 10.68 7.01
C GLY A 151 8.03 11.67 6.35
N GLU A 152 8.40 11.42 5.09
CA GLU A 152 9.31 12.25 4.30
C GLU A 152 8.60 13.43 3.62
N ALA A 153 7.26 13.44 3.63
CA ALA A 153 6.49 14.55 3.07
C ALA A 153 6.75 15.83 3.87
N ARG A 154 6.92 16.95 3.16
CA ARG A 154 7.13 18.29 3.75
C ARG A 154 6.08 18.58 4.85
N PRO A 155 6.43 19.32 5.93
CA PRO A 155 5.55 19.49 7.09
C PRO A 155 4.15 20.04 6.78
N ASP A 156 4.05 20.88 5.75
CA ASP A 156 2.84 21.55 5.28
C ASP A 156 2.14 20.84 4.11
N ALA A 157 2.62 19.67 3.67
CA ALA A 157 1.92 18.86 2.68
C ALA A 157 0.60 18.33 3.25
N VAL A 158 -0.44 18.35 2.42
CA VAL A 158 -1.70 17.67 2.70
C VAL A 158 -1.54 16.18 2.39
N VAL A 159 -1.82 15.31 3.34
CA VAL A 159 -1.77 13.85 3.14
C VAL A 159 -3.19 13.31 3.08
N VAL A 160 -3.54 12.63 1.99
CA VAL A 160 -4.90 12.15 1.73
C VAL A 160 -4.90 10.62 1.61
N ASP A 161 -5.51 9.95 2.60
CA ASP A 161 -5.80 8.51 2.54
C ASP A 161 -7.07 8.28 1.72
N VAL A 162 -6.90 7.83 0.46
CA VAL A 162 -8.03 7.54 -0.43
C VAL A 162 -8.72 6.22 -0.14
N GLY A 163 -8.23 5.43 0.82
CA GLY A 163 -8.94 4.26 1.31
C GLY A 163 -10.19 4.59 2.12
N LYS A 164 -10.39 5.86 2.52
CA LYS A 164 -11.43 6.31 3.47
C LYS A 164 -12.55 7.17 2.85
N ILE A 165 -12.47 7.57 1.57
CA ILE A 165 -13.41 8.57 1.04
C ILE A 165 -14.84 8.00 1.06
N PRO A 166 -15.80 8.61 1.77
CA PRO A 166 -16.99 7.92 2.26
C PRO A 166 -18.07 7.89 1.19
N ARG A 167 -18.35 6.70 0.60
CA ARG A 167 -19.66 6.21 0.10
C ARG A 167 -19.60 4.70 -0.25
N GLY A 168 -19.17 3.85 0.69
CA GLY A 168 -19.15 2.38 0.53
C GLY A 168 -18.01 1.69 1.29
N THR A 169 -17.92 0.35 1.18
CA THR A 169 -16.82 -0.49 1.73
C THR A 169 -15.47 -0.27 1.04
N SER A 170 -15.45 0.50 -0.05
CA SER A 170 -14.25 1.01 -0.71
C SER A 170 -14.59 2.33 -1.42
N THR A 171 -13.63 3.24 -1.50
CA THR A 171 -13.76 4.42 -2.35
C THR A 171 -13.73 3.98 -3.81
N SER A 172 -14.72 4.40 -4.60
CA SER A 172 -14.75 4.08 -6.02
C SER A 172 -13.56 4.74 -6.73
N GLN A 173 -13.04 4.10 -7.77
CA GLN A 173 -11.87 4.64 -8.49
C GLN A 173 -12.16 6.00 -9.08
N GLU A 174 -13.39 6.24 -9.52
CA GLU A 174 -13.84 7.52 -10.04
C GLU A 174 -13.67 8.62 -9.00
N ARG A 175 -13.89 8.31 -7.72
CA ARG A 175 -13.68 9.28 -6.64
C ARG A 175 -12.20 9.50 -6.35
N ILE A 176 -11.36 8.47 -6.40
CA ILE A 176 -9.90 8.61 -6.30
C ILE A 176 -9.39 9.52 -7.42
N ASN A 177 -9.83 9.26 -8.65
CA ASN A 177 -9.49 10.06 -9.83
C ASN A 177 -9.93 11.51 -9.64
N ALA A 178 -11.17 11.73 -9.18
CA ALA A 178 -11.68 13.07 -8.90
C ALA A 178 -10.83 13.83 -7.88
N VAL A 179 -10.42 13.20 -6.77
CA VAL A 179 -9.58 13.85 -5.75
C VAL A 179 -8.23 14.28 -6.31
N ILE A 180 -7.57 13.42 -7.09
CA ILE A 180 -6.28 13.72 -7.71
C ILE A 180 -6.43 14.91 -8.68
N VAL A 181 -7.45 14.88 -9.53
CA VAL A 181 -7.76 15.95 -10.50
C VAL A 181 -8.14 17.25 -9.82
N GLU A 182 -8.99 17.21 -8.79
CA GLU A 182 -9.43 18.39 -8.02
C GLU A 182 -8.22 19.14 -7.42
N HIS A 183 -7.28 18.42 -6.82
CA HIS A 183 -6.07 19.04 -6.28
C HIS A 183 -5.16 19.63 -7.36
N ALA A 184 -4.98 18.92 -8.47
CA ALA A 184 -4.16 19.42 -9.56
C ALA A 184 -4.79 20.65 -10.23
N LEU A 185 -6.12 20.67 -10.46
CA LEU A 185 -6.82 21.84 -10.99
C LEU A 185 -6.78 23.04 -10.05
N ALA A 186 -6.61 22.82 -8.75
CA ALA A 186 -6.33 23.87 -7.77
C ALA A 186 -4.87 24.39 -7.81
N GLY A 187 -4.08 24.03 -8.82
CA GLY A 187 -2.71 24.49 -9.02
C GLY A 187 -1.65 23.74 -8.21
N ARG A 188 -2.01 22.63 -7.55
CA ARG A 188 -1.11 21.91 -6.64
C ARG A 188 -0.27 20.86 -7.36
N SER A 189 0.93 20.60 -6.85
CA SER A 189 1.71 19.41 -7.18
C SER A 189 1.21 18.21 -6.37
N VAL A 190 0.71 17.19 -7.07
CA VAL A 190 0.09 16.00 -6.47
C VAL A 190 1.00 14.79 -6.65
N CYS A 191 1.41 14.16 -5.55
CA CYS A 191 2.07 12.85 -5.56
C CYS A 191 1.04 11.76 -5.25
N ARG A 192 0.64 10.97 -6.26
CA ARG A 192 -0.19 9.77 -6.06
C ARG A 192 0.73 8.59 -5.75
N LEU A 193 0.94 8.32 -4.47
CA LEU A 193 1.78 7.23 -3.98
C LEU A 193 0.99 5.91 -3.90
N LYS A 194 1.48 4.89 -4.60
CA LYS A 194 0.82 3.57 -4.72
C LYS A 194 1.74 2.46 -4.22
N GLY A 195 1.17 1.35 -3.76
CA GLY A 195 1.95 0.13 -3.49
C GLY A 195 2.48 -0.50 -4.77
N GLY A 196 3.69 -1.05 -4.74
CA GLY A 196 4.31 -1.74 -5.88
C GLY A 196 4.61 -0.80 -7.04
N ASP A 197 4.01 -1.10 -8.20
CA ASP A 197 4.12 -0.32 -9.43
C ASP A 197 2.74 0.20 -9.88
N ASN A 198 2.71 1.36 -10.53
CA ASN A 198 1.46 2.01 -10.95
C ASN A 198 0.63 1.16 -11.92
N PHE A 199 1.31 0.45 -12.84
CA PHE A 199 0.68 -0.20 -13.99
C PHE A 199 0.60 -1.73 -13.86
N VAL A 200 1.18 -2.31 -12.81
CA VAL A 200 0.99 -3.74 -12.48
C VAL A 200 -0.19 -3.90 -11.52
N PHE A 201 -1.40 -4.06 -12.09
CA PHE A 201 -2.67 -4.14 -11.36
C PHE A 201 -2.94 -3.01 -10.36
N GLY A 202 -2.26 -1.87 -10.52
CA GLY A 202 -2.40 -0.71 -9.65
C GLY A 202 -3.47 0.28 -10.11
N ARG A 203 -4.09 0.11 -11.28
CA ARG A 203 -5.06 1.05 -11.88
C ARG A 203 -4.49 2.44 -12.18
N GLY A 204 -3.16 2.58 -12.26
CA GLY A 204 -2.53 3.87 -12.61
C GLY A 204 -2.91 4.35 -14.01
N GLY A 205 -3.23 3.44 -14.94
CA GLY A 205 -3.70 3.80 -16.28
C GLY A 205 -5.01 4.59 -16.24
N GLU A 206 -5.99 4.12 -15.45
CA GLU A 206 -7.28 4.80 -15.27
C GLU A 206 -7.11 6.18 -14.60
N GLU A 207 -6.19 6.28 -13.64
CA GLU A 207 -5.85 7.55 -12.97
C GLU A 207 -5.22 8.54 -13.98
N ALA A 208 -4.33 8.07 -14.85
CA ALA A 208 -3.70 8.88 -15.90
C ALA A 208 -4.71 9.32 -16.97
N GLU A 209 -5.60 8.43 -17.41
CA GLU A 209 -6.68 8.74 -18.37
C GLU A 209 -7.61 9.84 -17.82
N ALA A 210 -7.99 9.76 -16.54
CA ALA A 210 -8.82 10.78 -15.91
C ALA A 210 -8.12 12.15 -15.84
N CYS A 211 -6.82 12.17 -15.54
CA CYS A 211 -6.04 13.40 -15.55
C CYS A 211 -5.93 13.99 -16.97
N ALA A 212 -5.68 13.14 -17.97
CA ALA A 212 -5.61 13.56 -19.38
C ALA A 212 -6.95 14.15 -19.85
N ALA A 213 -8.08 13.53 -19.50
CA ALA A 213 -9.41 14.05 -19.79
C ALA A 213 -9.69 15.41 -19.15
N ALA A 214 -9.06 15.71 -18.02
CA ALA A 214 -9.17 16.98 -17.30
C ALA A 214 -8.10 18.02 -17.70
N GLY A 215 -7.21 17.71 -18.65
CA GLY A 215 -6.12 18.60 -19.06
C GLY A 215 -5.01 18.75 -18.00
N VAL A 216 -4.90 17.80 -17.08
CA VAL A 216 -3.88 17.78 -16.02
C VAL A 216 -2.63 17.03 -16.51
N PRO A 217 -1.44 17.65 -16.52
CA PRO A 217 -0.20 16.97 -16.86
C PRO A 217 0.16 15.86 -15.86
N VAL A 218 0.52 14.69 -16.39
CA VAL A 218 0.92 13.52 -15.58
C VAL A 218 2.36 13.10 -15.88
N THR A 219 3.14 12.90 -14.82
CA THR A 219 4.42 12.18 -14.85
C THR A 219 4.25 10.81 -14.19
N VAL A 220 4.87 9.76 -14.74
CA VAL A 220 4.86 8.42 -14.14
C VAL A 220 6.26 8.09 -13.66
N VAL A 221 6.36 7.74 -12.37
CA VAL A 221 7.57 7.20 -11.75
C VAL A 221 7.32 5.71 -11.44
N PRO A 222 7.96 4.79 -12.19
CA PRO A 222 7.82 3.36 -11.96
C PRO A 222 8.29 2.95 -10.57
N GLY A 223 7.70 1.86 -10.06
CA GLY A 223 8.06 1.27 -8.77
C GLY A 223 8.49 -0.19 -8.90
N VAL A 224 9.11 -0.72 -7.84
CA VAL A 224 9.45 -2.14 -7.79
C VAL A 224 8.18 -2.95 -7.51
N SER A 225 7.65 -3.63 -8.52
CA SER A 225 6.43 -4.43 -8.37
C SER A 225 6.60 -5.59 -7.39
N SER A 226 5.56 -5.88 -6.61
CA SER A 226 5.51 -7.02 -5.69
C SER A 226 5.63 -8.37 -6.42
N SER A 227 5.29 -8.43 -7.71
CA SER A 227 5.45 -9.64 -8.53
C SER A 227 6.90 -10.10 -8.67
N VAL A 228 7.86 -9.18 -8.51
CA VAL A 228 9.30 -9.47 -8.56
C VAL A 228 9.93 -9.33 -7.18
N ALA A 229 9.54 -8.29 -6.42
CA ALA A 229 10.15 -8.02 -5.13
C ALA A 229 9.81 -9.07 -4.08
N ALA A 230 8.56 -9.53 -4.00
CA ALA A 230 8.16 -10.49 -2.97
C ALA A 230 8.91 -11.83 -3.10
N PRO A 231 8.99 -12.46 -4.29
CA PRO A 231 9.84 -13.63 -4.49
C PRO A 231 11.31 -13.34 -4.17
N SER A 232 11.85 -12.22 -4.67
CA SER A 232 13.28 -11.89 -4.49
C SER A 232 13.66 -11.74 -3.01
N LEU A 233 12.83 -11.05 -2.23
CA LEU A 233 13.04 -10.88 -0.78
C LEU A 233 12.92 -12.20 -0.01
N ALA A 234 12.22 -13.19 -0.57
CA ALA A 234 12.11 -14.53 -0.02
C ALA A 234 13.21 -15.49 -0.53
N GLY A 235 14.19 -15.00 -1.29
CA GLY A 235 15.25 -15.84 -1.88
C GLY A 235 14.81 -16.67 -3.09
N ILE A 236 13.69 -16.30 -3.72
CA ILE A 236 13.12 -16.98 -4.88
C ILE A 236 13.31 -16.09 -6.11
N PRO A 237 14.21 -16.43 -7.05
CA PRO A 237 14.32 -15.68 -8.29
C PRO A 237 13.12 -15.97 -9.21
N VAL A 238 12.52 -14.97 -9.85
CA VAL A 238 11.37 -15.19 -10.77
C VAL A 238 11.77 -15.88 -12.09
N THR A 239 13.07 -15.90 -12.40
CA THR A 239 13.65 -16.65 -13.52
C THR A 239 14.98 -17.26 -13.11
N HIS A 240 15.34 -18.40 -13.70
CA HIS A 240 16.63 -19.03 -13.48
C HIS A 240 17.04 -19.78 -14.74
N ARG A 241 18.24 -19.50 -15.28
CA ARG A 241 18.65 -19.95 -16.64
C ARG A 241 18.50 -21.46 -16.86
N THR A 242 18.72 -22.28 -15.84
CA THR A 242 18.63 -23.75 -15.93
C THR A 242 17.23 -24.30 -15.69
N LEU A 243 16.29 -23.48 -15.23
CA LEU A 243 14.94 -23.91 -14.82
C LEU A 243 13.86 -23.33 -15.73
N VAL A 244 13.91 -22.02 -16.02
CA VAL A 244 12.81 -21.32 -16.68
C VAL A 244 13.29 -20.08 -17.45
N GLN A 245 12.72 -19.86 -18.64
CA GLN A 245 13.09 -18.76 -19.56
C GLN A 245 12.06 -17.63 -19.59
N GLY A 246 11.02 -17.69 -18.75
CA GLY A 246 9.98 -16.68 -18.69
C GLY A 246 9.15 -16.81 -17.42
N PHE A 247 8.41 -15.76 -17.13
CA PHE A 247 7.45 -15.74 -16.03
C PHE A 247 6.19 -15.01 -16.46
N THR A 248 5.07 -15.37 -15.85
CA THR A 248 3.75 -14.81 -16.14
C THR A 248 3.19 -14.23 -14.86
N VAL A 249 2.80 -12.95 -14.91
CA VAL A 249 2.19 -12.26 -13.78
C VAL A 249 0.68 -12.17 -14.03
N VAL A 250 -0.11 -12.70 -13.10
CA VAL A 250 -1.58 -12.72 -13.20
C VAL A 250 -2.23 -12.16 -11.95
N SER A 251 -3.45 -11.65 -12.10
CA SER A 251 -4.33 -11.33 -10.98
C SER A 251 -5.34 -12.45 -10.82
N ALA A 252 -5.50 -12.95 -9.59
CA ALA A 252 -6.56 -13.86 -9.22
C ALA A 252 -7.53 -13.23 -8.23
N HIS A 253 -7.81 -11.93 -8.39
CA HIS A 253 -8.82 -11.23 -7.57
C HIS A 253 -10.20 -11.92 -7.63
N VAL A 254 -10.52 -12.51 -8.77
CA VAL A 254 -11.64 -13.43 -8.96
C VAL A 254 -11.12 -14.83 -9.28
N PRO A 255 -11.82 -15.90 -8.87
CA PRO A 255 -11.34 -17.27 -9.09
C PRO A 255 -11.42 -17.66 -10.59
N PRO A 256 -10.69 -18.71 -11.00
CA PRO A 256 -10.94 -19.37 -12.29
C PRO A 256 -12.42 -19.72 -12.49
N GLY A 257 -12.91 -19.56 -13.72
CA GLY A 257 -14.32 -19.81 -14.07
C GLY A 257 -15.32 -18.70 -13.70
N ASP A 258 -14.92 -17.67 -12.96
CA ASP A 258 -15.76 -16.48 -12.74
C ASP A 258 -15.96 -15.73 -14.07
N PRO A 259 -17.18 -15.26 -14.42
CA PRO A 259 -17.43 -14.51 -15.66
C PRO A 259 -16.59 -13.24 -15.84
N ARG A 260 -16.05 -12.69 -14.74
CA ARG A 260 -15.13 -11.53 -14.75
C ARG A 260 -13.68 -11.94 -14.98
N SER A 261 -13.35 -13.23 -14.89
CA SER A 261 -12.02 -13.76 -15.18
C SER A 261 -11.82 -13.84 -16.69
N THR A 262 -10.85 -13.08 -17.21
CA THR A 262 -10.53 -13.03 -18.64
C THR A 262 -9.33 -13.91 -19.02
N LEU A 263 -8.79 -14.67 -18.06
CA LEU A 263 -7.55 -15.43 -18.22
C LEU A 263 -7.80 -16.83 -18.80
N ASP A 264 -6.95 -17.25 -19.74
CA ASP A 264 -6.83 -18.66 -20.15
C ASP A 264 -5.97 -19.42 -19.13
N TRP A 265 -6.61 -19.90 -18.06
CA TRP A 265 -5.95 -20.68 -17.02
C TRP A 265 -5.32 -21.97 -17.56
N GLY A 266 -5.91 -22.57 -18.60
CA GLY A 266 -5.34 -23.74 -19.27
C GLY A 266 -4.03 -23.41 -19.99
N GLY A 267 -4.00 -22.31 -20.74
CA GLY A 267 -2.78 -21.79 -21.37
C GLY A 267 -1.70 -21.44 -20.34
N ILE A 268 -2.07 -20.80 -19.24
CA ILE A 268 -1.16 -20.47 -18.13
C ILE A 268 -0.56 -21.73 -17.52
N ALA A 269 -1.37 -22.76 -17.23
CA ALA A 269 -0.89 -24.02 -16.66
C ALA A 269 0.16 -24.70 -17.55
N ARG A 270 -0.07 -24.67 -18.87
CA ARG A 270 0.79 -25.30 -19.89
C ARG A 270 1.95 -24.42 -20.38
N SER A 271 2.01 -23.16 -19.97
CA SER A 271 3.00 -22.19 -20.47
C SER A 271 4.46 -22.57 -20.17
N GLY A 272 4.70 -23.41 -19.16
CA GLY A 272 6.05 -23.74 -18.69
C GLY A 272 6.78 -22.58 -18.02
N THR A 273 6.10 -21.46 -17.76
CA THR A 273 6.69 -20.30 -17.08
C THR A 273 6.57 -20.42 -15.56
N THR A 274 7.31 -19.58 -14.84
CA THR A 274 7.01 -19.29 -13.44
C THR A 274 5.75 -18.45 -13.38
N VAL A 275 4.74 -18.91 -12.65
CA VAL A 275 3.48 -18.17 -12.52
C VAL A 275 3.51 -17.40 -11.20
N VAL A 276 3.40 -16.09 -11.29
CA VAL A 276 3.28 -15.20 -10.13
C VAL A 276 1.84 -14.69 -10.05
N VAL A 277 1.14 -15.03 -8.97
CA VAL A 277 -0.26 -14.68 -8.76
C VAL A 277 -0.36 -13.56 -7.72
N LEU A 278 -0.91 -12.42 -8.14
CA LEU A 278 -1.25 -11.29 -7.29
C LEU A 278 -2.74 -11.34 -6.94
N MET A 279 -3.09 -10.76 -5.78
CA MET A 279 -4.47 -10.69 -5.28
C MET A 279 -5.17 -12.07 -5.18
N GLY A 280 -4.40 -13.15 -5.01
CA GLY A 280 -4.91 -14.51 -5.12
C GLY A 280 -5.11 -15.26 -3.80
N VAL A 281 -4.94 -14.63 -2.63
CA VAL A 281 -4.98 -15.34 -1.33
C VAL A 281 -6.30 -16.07 -1.12
N ALA A 282 -7.43 -15.38 -1.33
CA ALA A 282 -8.76 -15.96 -1.15
C ALA A 282 -9.12 -17.01 -2.23
N THR A 283 -8.52 -16.89 -3.42
CA THR A 283 -8.81 -17.74 -4.58
C THR A 283 -7.77 -18.84 -4.78
N LEU A 284 -6.73 -18.88 -3.94
CA LEU A 284 -5.59 -19.80 -4.05
C LEU A 284 -6.01 -21.28 -4.15
N PRO A 285 -6.98 -21.80 -3.38
CA PRO A 285 -7.46 -23.17 -3.56
C PRO A 285 -7.97 -23.44 -4.98
N ALA A 286 -8.74 -22.50 -5.55
CA ALA A 286 -9.31 -22.63 -6.89
C ALA A 286 -8.22 -22.48 -7.97
N VAL A 287 -7.29 -21.54 -7.81
CA VAL A 287 -6.16 -21.36 -8.72
C VAL A 287 -5.28 -22.61 -8.76
N ALA A 288 -4.92 -23.17 -7.60
CA ALA A 288 -4.10 -24.38 -7.53
C ALA A 288 -4.80 -25.57 -8.20
N ALA A 289 -6.09 -25.79 -7.90
CA ALA A 289 -6.87 -26.86 -8.51
C ALA A 289 -6.97 -26.70 -10.04
N GLU A 290 -7.20 -25.49 -10.54
CA GLU A 290 -7.33 -25.21 -11.97
C GLU A 290 -6.01 -25.47 -12.72
N LEU A 291 -4.88 -25.01 -12.17
CA LEU A 291 -3.57 -25.25 -12.77
C LEU A 291 -3.26 -26.76 -12.86
N VAL A 292 -3.58 -27.51 -11.80
CA VAL A 292 -3.41 -28.97 -11.77
C VAL A 292 -4.34 -29.66 -12.77
N ALA A 293 -5.61 -29.27 -12.82
CA ALA A 293 -6.59 -29.82 -13.75
C ALA A 293 -6.20 -29.62 -15.22
N HIS A 294 -5.41 -28.58 -15.51
CA HIS A 294 -4.90 -28.27 -16.85
C HIS A 294 -3.46 -28.71 -17.12
N GLY A 295 -2.92 -29.60 -16.29
CA GLY A 295 -1.68 -30.35 -16.58
C GLY A 295 -0.44 -29.84 -15.86
N ARG A 296 -0.55 -28.87 -14.95
CA ARG A 296 0.56 -28.55 -14.03
C ARG A 296 0.70 -29.69 -13.01
N ALA A 297 1.91 -30.17 -12.77
CA ALA A 297 2.11 -31.27 -11.83
C ALA A 297 1.73 -30.85 -10.39
N ALA A 298 1.02 -31.70 -9.66
CA ALA A 298 0.54 -31.41 -8.30
C ALA A 298 1.68 -31.15 -7.29
N ASP A 299 2.84 -31.75 -7.55
CA ASP A 299 4.09 -31.61 -6.80
C ASP A 299 4.95 -30.43 -7.24
N THR A 300 4.50 -29.63 -8.23
CA THR A 300 5.22 -28.42 -8.65
C THR A 300 5.51 -27.55 -7.42
N PRO A 301 6.75 -27.10 -7.21
CA PRO A 301 7.07 -26.22 -6.10
C PRO A 301 6.26 -24.92 -6.16
N ALA A 302 5.73 -24.51 -5.01
CA ALA A 302 5.05 -23.24 -4.85
C ALA A 302 5.44 -22.55 -3.55
N ALA A 303 5.28 -21.22 -3.52
CA ALA A 303 5.52 -20.40 -2.36
C ALA A 303 4.46 -19.30 -2.22
N VAL A 304 4.15 -18.92 -0.98
CA VAL A 304 3.37 -17.72 -0.66
C VAL A 304 4.22 -16.81 0.21
N VAL A 305 4.41 -15.58 -0.24
CA VAL A 305 5.16 -14.53 0.46
C VAL A 305 4.16 -13.46 0.89
N ALA A 306 3.86 -13.42 2.19
CA ALA A 306 3.03 -12.38 2.78
C ALA A 306 3.89 -11.20 3.24
N ASP A 307 3.35 -9.99 3.16
CA ASP A 307 3.96 -8.79 3.74
C ASP A 307 5.40 -8.51 3.28
N ALA A 308 5.68 -8.77 2.00
CA ALA A 308 7.01 -8.62 1.43
C ALA A 308 7.65 -7.25 1.74
N GLY A 309 8.81 -7.27 2.41
CA GLY A 309 9.57 -6.07 2.77
C GLY A 309 9.06 -5.34 4.02
N LEU A 310 7.99 -5.82 4.66
CA LEU A 310 7.54 -5.33 5.97
C LEU A 310 8.12 -6.21 7.09
N PRO A 311 8.18 -5.72 8.34
CA PRO A 311 8.64 -6.52 9.48
C PRO A 311 7.82 -7.80 9.72
N SER A 312 6.57 -7.83 9.26
CA SER A 312 5.68 -9.00 9.36
C SER A 312 5.83 -10.00 8.21
N MET A 313 6.82 -9.82 7.33
CA MET A 313 7.06 -10.70 6.18
C MET A 313 7.18 -12.16 6.63
N ARG A 314 6.42 -13.04 5.97
CA ARG A 314 6.47 -14.49 6.18
C ARG A 314 6.37 -15.22 4.86
N THR A 315 7.06 -16.35 4.76
CA THR A 315 7.09 -17.19 3.56
C THR A 315 6.70 -18.61 3.91
N VAL A 316 5.78 -19.18 3.13
CA VAL A 316 5.43 -20.62 3.16
C VAL A 316 5.81 -21.22 1.82
N ARG A 317 6.42 -22.41 1.84
CA ARG A 317 6.73 -23.21 0.65
C ARG A 317 6.05 -24.57 0.78
N ALA A 318 5.44 -25.05 -0.29
CA ALA A 318 4.80 -26.37 -0.35
C ALA A 318 4.57 -26.78 -1.81
N PRO A 319 4.29 -28.07 -2.08
CA PRO A 319 3.72 -28.49 -3.35
C PRO A 319 2.48 -27.68 -3.76
N LEU A 320 2.29 -27.46 -5.06
CA LEU A 320 1.15 -26.70 -5.61
C LEU A 320 -0.20 -27.21 -5.10
N ALA A 321 -0.40 -28.53 -5.00
CA ALA A 321 -1.65 -29.09 -4.49
C ALA A 321 -1.90 -28.81 -3.00
N GLU A 322 -0.85 -28.50 -2.23
CA GLU A 322 -0.90 -28.33 -0.78
C GLU A 322 -0.77 -26.86 -0.34
N ILE A 323 -0.28 -25.98 -1.22
CA ILE A 323 0.12 -24.61 -0.89
C ILE A 323 -0.99 -23.79 -0.25
N ALA A 324 -2.24 -23.98 -0.68
CA ALA A 324 -3.39 -23.28 -0.12
C ALA A 324 -3.63 -23.67 1.35
N ALA A 325 -3.60 -24.98 1.65
CA ALA A 325 -3.77 -25.50 3.00
C ALA A 325 -2.60 -25.10 3.89
N ALA A 326 -1.36 -25.25 3.41
CA ALA A 326 -0.16 -24.87 4.14
C ALA A 326 -0.16 -23.37 4.51
N SER A 327 -0.58 -22.51 3.59
CA SER A 327 -0.67 -21.06 3.82
C SER A 327 -1.74 -20.71 4.86
N ALA A 328 -2.90 -21.38 4.81
CA ALA A 328 -3.97 -21.20 5.78
C ALA A 328 -3.55 -21.68 7.19
N THR A 329 -2.91 -22.85 7.29
CA THR A 329 -2.40 -23.38 8.57
C THR A 329 -1.35 -22.46 9.20
N ALA A 330 -0.48 -21.86 8.39
CA ALA A 330 0.49 -20.87 8.86
C ALA A 330 -0.13 -19.47 9.13
N GLY A 331 -1.42 -19.29 8.86
CA GLY A 331 -2.13 -18.03 9.06
C GLY A 331 -1.62 -16.89 8.17
N LEU A 332 -1.20 -17.17 6.94
CA LEU A 332 -0.82 -16.13 5.98
C LEU A 332 -2.07 -15.47 5.42
N GLY A 333 -2.14 -14.14 5.54
CA GLY A 333 -3.21 -13.30 5.00
C GLY A 333 -2.73 -12.39 3.88
N ALA A 334 -3.66 -11.63 3.30
CA ALA A 334 -3.33 -10.57 2.36
C ALA A 334 -2.68 -9.36 3.07
N PRO A 335 -1.79 -8.60 2.40
CA PRO A 335 -1.29 -8.81 1.05
C PRO A 335 -0.24 -9.93 0.96
N ALA A 336 -0.39 -10.82 -0.02
CA ALA A 336 0.59 -11.87 -0.31
C ALA A 336 0.72 -12.14 -1.81
N VAL A 337 1.88 -12.65 -2.20
CA VAL A 337 2.23 -13.03 -3.57
C VAL A 337 2.46 -14.53 -3.61
N VAL A 338 1.83 -15.21 -4.56
CA VAL A 338 2.02 -16.64 -4.79
C VAL A 338 2.98 -16.84 -5.97
N VAL A 339 3.93 -17.75 -5.84
CA VAL A 339 4.86 -18.15 -6.88
C VAL A 339 4.70 -19.63 -7.14
N VAL A 340 4.55 -20.04 -8.40
CA VAL A 340 4.40 -21.44 -8.81
C VAL A 340 5.41 -21.78 -9.90
N GLY A 341 6.22 -22.80 -9.66
CA GLY A 341 7.27 -23.28 -10.56
C GLY A 341 8.55 -23.64 -9.83
N ASP A 342 9.47 -24.30 -10.54
CA ASP A 342 10.69 -24.89 -9.96
C ASP A 342 11.54 -23.88 -9.18
N VAL A 343 11.50 -22.61 -9.57
CA VAL A 343 12.20 -21.54 -8.85
C VAL A 343 11.74 -21.40 -7.39
N ALA A 344 10.51 -21.76 -7.06
CA ALA A 344 9.98 -21.67 -5.69
C ALA A 344 10.64 -22.68 -4.72
N ALA A 345 11.31 -23.72 -5.25
CA ALA A 345 12.14 -24.63 -4.46
C ALA A 345 13.52 -24.04 -4.11
N LEU A 346 13.92 -22.94 -4.76
CA LEU A 346 15.18 -22.27 -4.48
C LEU A 346 15.08 -21.39 -3.23
N ASP A 347 16.19 -21.32 -2.50
CA ASP A 347 16.48 -20.26 -1.55
C ASP A 347 17.91 -19.79 -1.79
N VAL A 348 18.08 -18.72 -2.58
CA VAL A 348 19.40 -18.22 -2.99
C VAL A 348 20.02 -17.27 -1.96
N LEU A 349 19.33 -17.03 -0.84
CA LEU A 349 19.77 -16.15 0.23
C LEU A 349 20.09 -16.89 1.54
N ALA A 350 19.78 -18.20 1.60
CA ALA A 350 20.07 -19.08 2.72
C ALA A 350 21.52 -19.59 2.74
#